data_AF-A0A139XGY7-F1
#
_entry.id   AF-A0A139XGY7-F1
#
_cell.length_a   1.000
_cell.length_b   1.000
_cell.length_c   1.000
_cell.angle_alpha   90.00
_cell.angle_beta   90.00
_cell.angle_gamma   90.00
#
_symmetry.space_group_name_H-M   'P 1'
#
loop_
_entity.id
_entity.type
_entity.pdbx_description
1 polymer ?
#
loop_
_entity_poly.entity_id
_entity_poly.type
_entity_poly.pdbx_seq_one_letter_code
_entity_poly.pdbx_strand_id
1 'polypeptide(L)'
;MSQISVINLEQQLTLRIENEFSKQLDDVIIKMQQITKKFDIKQIKERSPIKNVLTTATDSTSSLEVIKNYIRYQVGRKDASKIWKLEINEHGQKEIFASAVIRQINDLTTNVEAIFDSINRSIDKEIKPFLSEDSKELTNPMLSETKREQLKELKLYLEKNKSIVAKDIHLKLTQLYLGYLSREHTALIGS
;
A
#
# COMPACT_ATOMS: atom_id res chain seq x y z
N MET A 1 11.24 8.87 35.10
CA MET A 1 10.98 8.83 33.64
C MET A 1 10.33 7.48 33.34
N SER A 2 9.09 7.45 32.85
CA SER A 2 8.48 6.21 32.38
C SER A 2 9.08 5.91 31.00
N GLN A 3 9.92 4.88 30.90
CA GLN A 3 10.38 4.41 29.60
C GLN A 3 9.18 3.82 28.86
N ILE A 4 8.75 4.48 27.79
CA ILE A 4 7.72 3.93 26.92
C ILE A 4 8.35 2.74 26.20
N SER A 5 7.70 1.59 26.26
CA SER A 5 8.26 0.39 25.64
C SER A 5 8.18 0.48 24.11
N VAL A 6 9.20 0.00 23.43
CA VAL A 6 9.22 -0.09 21.96
C VAL A 6 8.00 -0.84 21.42
N ILE A 7 7.59 -1.91 22.11
CA ILE A 7 6.40 -2.71 21.77
C ILE A 7 5.13 -1.83 21.77
N ASN A 8 5.00 -0.91 22.73
CA ASN A 8 3.85 -0.01 22.78
C ASN A 8 3.86 0.98 21.61
N LEU A 9 5.02 1.53 21.26
CA LEU A 9 5.18 2.42 20.09
C LEU A 9 4.85 1.69 18.78
N GLU A 10 5.31 0.45 18.64
CA GLU A 10 5.04 -0.39 17.48
C GLU A 10 3.55 -0.70 17.31
N GLN A 11 2.87 -1.07 18.41
CA GLN A 11 1.42 -1.31 18.40
C GLN A 11 0.64 -0.04 18.04
N GLN A 12 0.98 1.10 18.64
CA GLN A 12 0.33 2.37 18.32
C GLN A 12 0.54 2.76 16.85
N LEU A 13 1.75 2.58 16.33
CA LEU A 13 2.04 2.86 14.94
C LEU A 13 1.25 1.92 14.01
N THR A 14 1.21 0.62 14.33
CA THR A 14 0.47 -0.38 13.55
C THR A 14 -1.01 -0.01 13.43
N LEU A 15 -1.67 0.36 14.53
CA LEU A 15 -3.07 0.77 14.52
C LEU A 15 -3.31 2.02 13.65
N ARG A 16 -2.40 3.00 13.72
CA ARG A 16 -2.49 4.21 12.88
C ARG A 16 -2.30 3.86 11.40
N ILE A 17 -1.36 2.98 11.07
CA ILE A 17 -1.16 2.49 9.71
C ILE A 17 -2.40 1.78 9.21
N GLU A 18 -2.97 0.85 9.97
CA GLU A 18 -4.16 0.10 9.56
C GLU A 18 -5.35 1.02 9.26
N ASN A 19 -5.59 2.01 10.13
CA ASN A 19 -6.65 2.99 9.93
C ASN A 19 -6.47 3.84 8.66
N GLU A 20 -5.25 4.32 8.41
CA GLU A 20 -4.98 5.12 7.21
C GLU A 20 -4.92 4.26 5.93
N PHE A 21 -4.43 3.03 6.06
CA PHE A 21 -4.41 2.05 4.98
C PHE A 21 -5.82 1.78 4.47
N SER A 22 -6.79 1.56 5.36
CA SER A 22 -8.19 1.34 4.97
C SER A 22 -8.78 2.52 4.18
N LYS A 23 -8.39 3.76 4.49
CA LYS A 23 -8.85 4.94 3.72
C LYS A 23 -8.25 5.00 2.32
N GLN A 24 -7.01 4.54 2.17
CA GLN A 24 -6.35 4.48 0.87
C GLN A 24 -6.88 3.34 -0.02
N LEU A 25 -7.60 2.37 0.54
CA LEU A 25 -8.12 1.25 -0.25
C LEU A 25 -9.08 1.70 -1.35
N ASP A 26 -9.91 2.71 -1.08
CA ASP A 26 -10.86 3.22 -2.07
C ASP A 26 -10.14 3.75 -3.33
N ASP A 27 -9.08 4.55 -3.14
CA ASP A 27 -8.26 5.06 -4.24
C ASP A 27 -7.59 3.93 -5.02
N VAL A 28 -7.09 2.92 -4.32
CA VAL A 28 -6.46 1.77 -4.97
C VAL A 28 -7.50 0.95 -5.73
N ILE A 29 -8.71 0.75 -5.19
CA ILE A 29 -9.81 0.07 -5.88
C ILE A 29 -10.18 0.81 -7.17
N ILE A 30 -10.21 2.13 -7.17
CA ILE A 30 -10.45 2.92 -8.39
C ILE A 30 -9.36 2.63 -9.44
N LYS A 31 -8.08 2.67 -9.05
CA LYS A 31 -6.94 2.32 -9.95
C LYS A 31 -7.07 0.90 -10.50
N MET A 32 -7.46 -0.06 -9.64
CA MET A 32 -7.70 -1.45 -10.03
C MET A 32 -8.84 -1.56 -11.05
N GLN A 33 -9.98 -0.88 -10.84
CA GLN A 33 -11.12 -0.92 -11.76
C GLN A 33 -10.80 -0.28 -13.12
N GLN A 34 -10.00 0.79 -13.12
CA GLN A 34 -9.59 1.45 -14.35
C GLN A 34 -8.78 0.51 -15.24
N ILE A 35 -7.77 -0.17 -14.69
CA ILE A 35 -6.92 -1.07 -15.49
C ILE A 35 -7.69 -2.32 -15.96
N THR A 36 -8.59 -2.89 -15.14
CA THR A 36 -9.37 -4.05 -15.56
C THR A 36 -10.33 -3.75 -16.70
N LYS A 37 -10.97 -2.58 -16.67
CA LYS A 37 -11.85 -2.10 -17.75
C LYS A 37 -11.04 -1.73 -18.99
N LYS A 38 -9.94 -1.00 -18.82
CA LYS A 38 -9.08 -0.52 -19.91
C LYS A 38 -8.52 -1.65 -20.78
N PHE A 39 -8.12 -2.76 -20.17
CA PHE A 39 -7.60 -3.93 -20.89
C PHE A 39 -8.64 -5.03 -21.13
N ASP A 40 -9.90 -4.82 -20.70
CA ASP A 40 -11.00 -5.79 -20.76
C ASP A 40 -10.59 -7.21 -20.39
N ILE A 41 -9.86 -7.34 -19.27
CA ILE A 41 -9.20 -8.61 -18.91
C ILE A 41 -10.19 -9.75 -18.65
N LYS A 42 -11.48 -9.44 -18.45
CA LYS A 42 -12.55 -10.41 -18.17
C LYS A 42 -12.86 -11.29 -19.37
N GLN A 43 -12.64 -10.82 -20.59
CA GLN A 43 -12.96 -11.57 -21.81
C GLN A 43 -11.93 -12.67 -22.11
N ILE A 44 -10.78 -12.65 -21.42
CA ILE A 44 -9.74 -13.65 -21.64
C ILE A 44 -10.10 -14.93 -20.90
N LYS A 45 -10.54 -15.94 -21.64
CA LYS A 45 -10.91 -17.24 -21.11
C LYS A 45 -9.68 -18.14 -20.95
N GLU A 46 -8.86 -17.86 -19.94
CA GLU A 46 -7.73 -18.71 -19.55
C GLU A 46 -7.60 -18.80 -18.02
N ARG A 47 -6.88 -19.81 -17.51
CA ARG A 47 -6.55 -19.87 -16.08
C ARG A 47 -5.75 -18.62 -15.72
N SER A 48 -6.18 -17.90 -14.68
CA SER A 48 -5.55 -16.63 -14.31
C SER A 48 -4.07 -16.75 -13.96
N PRO A 49 -3.14 -16.24 -14.82
CA PRO A 49 -1.71 -16.25 -14.52
C PRO A 49 -1.36 -15.17 -13.48
N ILE A 50 -2.26 -14.21 -13.23
CA ILE A 50 -2.15 -13.22 -12.16
C ILE A 50 -2.14 -13.91 -10.79
N LYS A 51 -2.84 -15.05 -10.65
CA LYS A 51 -2.80 -15.86 -9.42
C LYS A 51 -1.38 -16.32 -9.08
N ASN A 52 -0.56 -16.64 -10.08
CA ASN A 52 0.83 -17.05 -9.85
C ASN A 52 1.68 -15.87 -9.34
N VAL A 53 1.44 -14.68 -9.89
CA VAL A 53 2.10 -13.44 -9.41
C VAL A 53 1.66 -13.12 -7.98
N LEU A 54 0.38 -13.29 -7.67
CA LEU A 54 -0.13 -13.13 -6.30
C LEU A 54 0.54 -14.12 -5.34
N THR A 55 0.68 -15.39 -5.72
CA THR A 55 1.40 -16.38 -4.92
C THR A 55 2.83 -15.95 -4.64
N THR A 56 3.54 -15.43 -5.66
CA THR A 56 4.88 -14.85 -5.49
C THR A 56 4.86 -13.63 -4.58
N ALA A 57 3.83 -12.79 -4.63
CA ALA A 57 3.71 -11.60 -3.79
C ALA A 57 3.40 -11.93 -2.31
N THR A 58 2.76 -13.07 -2.05
CA THR A 58 2.43 -13.54 -0.69
C THR A 58 3.54 -14.35 -0.03
N ASP A 59 4.62 -14.67 -0.74
CA ASP A 59 5.79 -15.32 -0.17
C ASP A 59 6.46 -14.41 0.88
N SER A 60 6.87 -14.98 2.01
CA SER A 60 7.48 -14.23 3.13
C SER A 60 8.81 -13.57 2.77
N THR A 61 9.48 -14.04 1.72
CA THR A 61 10.74 -13.48 1.22
C THR A 61 10.55 -12.53 0.04
N SER A 62 9.29 -12.29 -0.36
CA SER A 62 8.98 -11.49 -1.53
C SER A 62 9.33 -10.02 -1.34
N SER A 63 9.67 -9.37 -2.45
CA SER A 63 9.86 -7.93 -2.52
C SER A 63 9.22 -7.39 -3.80
N LEU A 64 8.99 -6.09 -3.84
CA LEU A 64 8.42 -5.42 -5.02
C LEU A 64 9.26 -5.67 -6.28
N GLU A 65 10.59 -5.70 -6.16
CA GLU A 65 11.46 -6.02 -7.29
C GLU A 65 11.31 -7.47 -7.75
N VAL A 66 11.18 -8.41 -6.82
CA VAL A 66 10.92 -9.82 -7.14
C VAL A 66 9.59 -9.96 -7.89
N ILE A 67 8.53 -9.30 -7.42
CA ILE A 67 7.21 -9.30 -8.07
C ILE A 67 7.28 -8.69 -9.48
N LYS A 68 7.91 -7.52 -9.63
CA LYS A 68 8.07 -6.85 -10.92
C LYS A 68 8.88 -7.68 -11.90
N ASN A 69 9.98 -8.28 -11.44
CA ASN A 69 10.80 -9.18 -12.26
C ASN A 69 10.05 -10.44 -12.67
N TYR A 70 9.25 -11.00 -11.77
CA TYR A 70 8.40 -12.14 -12.08
C TYR A 70 7.39 -11.79 -13.19
N ILE A 71 6.74 -10.63 -13.13
CA ILE A 71 5.84 -10.16 -14.20
C ILE A 71 6.59 -10.00 -15.53
N ARG A 72 7.74 -9.32 -15.53
CA ARG A 72 8.58 -9.16 -16.74
C ARG A 72 8.96 -10.51 -17.35
N TYR A 73 9.34 -11.45 -16.49
CA TYR A 73 9.66 -12.81 -16.89
C TYR A 73 8.46 -13.53 -17.52
N GLN A 74 7.26 -13.44 -16.92
CA GLN A 74 6.06 -14.07 -17.49
C GLN A 74 5.75 -13.55 -18.90
N VAL A 75 5.98 -12.27 -19.17
CA VAL A 75 5.77 -11.68 -20.51
C VAL A 75 6.78 -12.21 -21.54
N GLY A 76 8.04 -12.35 -21.14
CA GLY A 76 9.14 -12.76 -22.01
C GLY A 76 9.11 -14.23 -22.44
N ARG A 77 8.27 -15.06 -21.80
CA ARG A 77 8.14 -16.47 -22.14
C ARG A 77 7.51 -16.68 -23.53
N LYS A 78 7.97 -17.74 -24.21
CA LYS A 78 7.43 -18.17 -25.51
C LYS A 78 5.94 -18.56 -25.39
N ASP A 79 5.58 -19.20 -24.30
CA ASP A 79 4.24 -19.67 -23.94
C ASP A 79 3.50 -18.73 -22.98
N ALA A 80 3.89 -17.44 -22.94
CA ALA A 80 3.24 -16.48 -22.06
C ALA A 80 1.73 -16.42 -22.28
N SER A 81 0.99 -16.43 -21.17
CA SER A 81 -0.46 -16.23 -21.15
C SER A 81 -0.87 -14.95 -21.86
N LYS A 82 -2.02 -14.99 -22.56
CA LYS A 82 -2.45 -13.91 -23.46
C LYS A 82 -2.68 -12.61 -22.72
N ILE A 83 -3.20 -12.69 -21.49
CA ILE A 83 -3.47 -11.51 -20.66
C ILE A 83 -2.25 -10.60 -20.47
N TRP A 84 -1.04 -11.17 -20.31
CA TRP A 84 0.17 -10.38 -20.08
C TRP A 84 0.63 -9.58 -21.29
N LYS A 85 0.26 -10.05 -22.48
CA LYS A 85 0.59 -9.45 -23.77
C LYS A 85 -0.57 -8.63 -24.35
N LEU A 86 -1.67 -8.47 -23.60
CA LEU A 86 -2.76 -7.59 -24.02
C LEU A 86 -2.23 -6.20 -24.26
N GLU A 87 -2.63 -5.66 -25.39
CA GLU A 87 -2.15 -4.41 -25.90
C GLU A 87 -3.34 -3.56 -26.29
N ILE A 88 -3.23 -2.29 -25.94
CA ILE A 88 -4.17 -1.27 -26.35
C ILE A 88 -3.39 -0.10 -26.93
N ASN A 89 -4.02 0.60 -27.86
CA ASN A 89 -3.50 1.82 -28.44
C ASN A 89 -4.42 2.97 -28.02
N GLU A 90 -3.95 3.79 -27.09
CA GLU A 90 -4.65 5.00 -26.66
C GLU A 90 -3.82 6.22 -27.08
N HIS A 91 -4.43 7.16 -27.80
CA HIS A 91 -3.77 8.39 -28.24
C HIS A 91 -2.44 8.18 -29.00
N GLY A 92 -2.32 7.09 -29.77
CA GLY A 92 -1.11 6.75 -30.51
C GLY A 92 0.01 6.15 -29.65
N GLN A 93 -0.24 5.91 -28.35
CA GLN A 93 0.68 5.20 -27.47
C GLN A 93 0.21 3.77 -27.24
N LYS A 94 1.11 2.85 -27.59
CA LYS A 94 0.96 1.42 -27.32
C LYS A 94 1.25 1.14 -25.85
N GLU A 95 0.29 0.57 -25.15
CA GLU A 95 0.46 0.13 -23.77
C GLU A 95 0.15 -1.36 -23.63
N ILE A 96 1.05 -2.10 -22.97
CA ILE A 96 0.89 -3.52 -22.68
C ILE A 96 0.43 -3.69 -21.23
N PHE A 97 -0.51 -4.61 -20.99
CA PHE A 97 -1.09 -4.87 -19.67
C PHE A 97 -0.04 -5.10 -18.59
N ALA A 98 0.97 -5.94 -18.85
CA ALA A 98 2.04 -6.19 -17.88
C ALA A 98 2.82 -4.93 -17.50
N SER A 99 3.11 -4.06 -18.47
CA SER A 99 3.78 -2.77 -18.22
C SER A 99 2.89 -1.83 -17.40
N ALA A 100 1.58 -1.80 -17.72
CA ALA A 100 0.61 -1.03 -16.95
C ALA A 100 0.47 -1.54 -15.51
N VAL A 101 0.47 -2.86 -15.28
CA VAL A 101 0.47 -3.47 -13.94
C VAL A 101 1.73 -3.08 -13.17
N ILE A 102 2.91 -3.16 -13.79
CA ILE A 102 4.17 -2.76 -13.14
C ILE A 102 4.17 -1.26 -12.79
N ARG A 103 3.67 -0.41 -13.69
CA ARG A 103 3.53 1.03 -13.43
C ARG A 103 2.60 1.27 -12.24
N GLN A 104 1.40 0.67 -12.24
CA GLN A 104 0.46 0.79 -11.13
C GLN A 104 1.06 0.32 -9.81
N ILE A 105 1.83 -0.78 -9.80
CA ILE A 105 2.57 -1.23 -8.61
C ILE A 105 3.52 -0.13 -8.13
N ASN A 106 4.30 0.50 -9.01
CA ASN A 106 5.18 1.61 -8.59
C ASN A 106 4.36 2.82 -8.08
N ASP A 107 3.24 3.14 -8.72
CA ASP A 107 2.38 4.27 -8.36
C ASP A 107 1.68 4.09 -7.00
N LEU A 108 1.70 2.89 -6.41
CA LEU A 108 1.25 2.67 -5.03
C LEU A 108 2.17 3.35 -4.00
N THR A 109 3.39 3.76 -4.38
CA THR A 109 4.26 4.57 -3.51
C THR A 109 3.57 5.87 -3.10
N THR A 110 2.76 6.48 -3.97
CA THR A 110 1.99 7.68 -3.61
C THR A 110 0.97 7.41 -2.50
N ASN A 111 0.35 6.24 -2.49
CA ASN A 111 -0.56 5.84 -1.40
C ASN A 111 0.21 5.60 -0.09
N VAL A 112 1.42 5.06 -0.17
CA VAL A 112 2.32 4.91 0.99
C VAL A 112 2.67 6.29 1.56
N GLU A 113 3.10 7.22 0.72
CA GLU A 113 3.42 8.60 1.11
C GLU A 113 2.22 9.29 1.76
N ALA A 114 1.02 9.16 1.17
CA ALA A 114 -0.21 9.69 1.72
C ALA A 114 -0.53 9.14 3.13
N ILE A 115 -0.26 7.85 3.37
CA ILE A 115 -0.42 7.24 4.71
C ILE A 115 0.54 7.89 5.71
N PHE A 116 1.83 8.00 5.37
CA PHE A 116 2.81 8.63 6.26
C PHE A 116 2.47 10.09 6.54
N ASP A 117 2.06 10.85 5.53
CA ASP A 117 1.66 12.24 5.68
C ASP A 117 0.44 12.39 6.58
N SER A 118 -0.55 11.50 6.43
CA SER A 118 -1.75 11.49 7.28
C SER A 118 -1.42 11.17 8.73
N ILE A 119 -0.58 10.15 8.98
CA ILE A 119 -0.13 9.79 10.32
C ILE A 119 0.65 10.94 10.96
N ASN A 120 1.60 11.53 10.23
CA ASN A 120 2.40 12.65 10.72
C ASN A 120 1.53 13.86 11.07
N ARG A 121 0.57 14.22 10.20
CA ARG A 121 -0.38 15.30 10.46
C ARG A 121 -1.27 15.01 11.67
N SER A 122 -1.70 13.76 11.87
CA SER A 122 -2.49 13.36 13.05
C SER A 122 -1.68 13.53 14.32
N ILE A 123 -0.43 13.05 14.35
CA ILE A 123 0.46 13.19 15.49
C ILE A 123 0.73 14.67 15.79
N ASP A 124 1.01 15.48 14.77
CA ASP A 124 1.27 16.92 14.94
C ASP A 124 0.05 17.66 15.48
N LYS A 125 -1.15 17.31 15.01
CA LYS A 125 -2.41 17.84 15.54
C LYS A 125 -2.62 17.48 17.00
N GLU A 126 -2.22 16.28 17.41
CA GLU A 126 -2.28 15.82 18.81
C GLU A 126 -1.22 16.48 19.69
N ILE A 127 -0.05 16.83 19.15
CA ILE A 127 1.04 17.51 19.88
C ILE A 127 0.73 19.00 20.07
N LYS A 128 0.13 19.67 19.08
CA LYS A 128 -0.08 21.13 19.05
C LYS A 128 -0.69 21.74 20.33
N PRO A 129 -1.71 21.15 20.98
CA PRO A 129 -2.28 21.69 22.21
C PRO A 129 -1.29 21.77 23.38
N PHE A 130 -0.21 20.98 23.36
CA PHE A 130 0.84 20.99 24.39
C PHE A 130 1.97 21.99 24.09
N LEU A 131 1.89 22.72 22.97
CA LEU A 131 2.89 23.70 22.55
C LEU A 131 2.42 25.16 22.68
N SER A 132 1.11 25.39 22.82
CA SER A 132 0.53 26.72 23.01
C SER A 132 0.63 27.15 24.47
N GLU A 133 1.20 28.34 24.73
CA GLU A 133 1.37 28.94 26.07
C GLU A 133 0.03 29.20 26.80
N ASP A 134 -1.10 29.14 26.08
CA ASP A 134 -2.45 29.37 26.60
C ASP A 134 -3.12 28.13 27.22
N SER A 135 -2.40 27.01 27.41
CA SER A 135 -2.97 25.77 27.96
C SER A 135 -3.25 25.86 29.47
N LYS A 136 -4.17 26.75 29.88
CA LYS A 136 -4.65 26.91 31.27
C LYS A 136 -5.68 25.86 31.70
N GLU A 137 -6.10 24.96 30.82
CA GLU A 137 -7.15 23.95 31.08
C GLU A 137 -6.69 22.50 30.88
N LEU A 138 -5.51 22.13 31.39
CA LEU A 138 -5.15 20.71 31.53
C LEU A 138 -5.36 20.27 32.97
N THR A 139 -6.44 19.53 33.20
CA THR A 139 -6.90 18.99 34.49
C THR A 139 -5.90 18.07 35.21
N ASN A 140 -4.74 17.77 34.60
CA ASN A 140 -3.58 17.20 35.30
C ASN A 140 -2.27 17.42 34.49
N PRO A 141 -1.35 18.30 34.93
CA PRO A 141 -0.14 18.64 34.18
C PRO A 141 0.81 17.46 33.96
N MET A 142 0.90 16.50 34.89
CA MET A 142 1.77 15.31 34.73
C MET A 142 1.30 14.35 33.63
N LEU A 143 -0.01 14.14 33.51
CA LEU A 143 -0.58 13.34 32.42
C LEU A 143 -0.38 14.00 31.06
N SER A 144 -0.40 15.34 31.03
CA SER A 144 -0.17 16.10 29.79
C SER A 144 1.28 16.00 29.29
N GLU A 145 2.25 16.02 30.20
CA GLU A 145 3.67 15.90 29.87
C GLU A 145 4.02 14.49 29.40
N THR A 146 3.50 13.47 30.09
CA THR A 146 3.70 12.06 29.73
C THR A 146 3.15 11.75 28.32
N LYS A 147 1.94 12.24 28.02
CA LYS A 147 1.32 12.06 26.70
C LYS A 147 2.08 12.79 25.59
N ARG A 148 2.59 14.00 25.88
CA ARG A 148 3.42 14.75 24.92
C ARG A 148 4.69 13.98 24.58
N GLU A 149 5.36 13.41 25.58
CA GLU A 149 6.59 12.64 25.37
C GLU A 149 6.32 11.35 24.58
N GLN A 150 5.22 10.67 24.87
CA GLN A 150 4.74 9.53 24.08
C GLN A 150 4.57 9.84 22.60
N LEU A 151 3.94 10.97 22.27
CA LEU A 151 3.73 11.37 20.88
C LEU A 151 5.03 11.74 20.16
N LYS A 152 5.99 12.36 20.86
CA LYS A 152 7.33 12.64 20.31
C LYS A 152 8.11 11.37 20.04
N GLU A 153 8.12 10.43 20.99
CA GLU A 153 8.79 9.14 20.82
C GLU A 153 8.16 8.33 19.69
N LEU A 154 6.83 8.35 19.55
CA LEU A 154 6.12 7.73 18.43
C LEU A 154 6.54 8.33 17.09
N LYS A 155 6.63 9.67 17.00
CA LYS A 155 7.08 10.35 15.78
C LYS A 155 8.53 10.00 15.42
N LEU A 156 9.41 9.95 16.42
CA LEU A 156 10.80 9.55 16.23
C LEU A 156 10.90 8.08 15.79
N TYR A 157 10.09 7.21 16.38
CA TYR A 157 10.01 5.80 16.01
C TYR A 157 9.52 5.62 14.58
N LEU A 158 8.51 6.38 14.16
CA LEU A 158 8.00 6.40 12.79
C LEU A 158 9.11 6.77 11.79
N GLU A 159 9.82 7.87 12.02
CA GLU A 159 10.89 8.33 11.12
C GLU A 159 12.06 7.33 11.05
N LYS A 160 12.45 6.75 12.19
CA LYS A 160 13.51 5.71 12.23
C LYS A 160 13.14 4.46 11.44
N ASN A 161 11.87 4.05 11.45
CA ASN A 161 11.41 2.82 10.82
C ASN A 161 10.73 3.05 9.46
N LYS A 162 10.72 4.29 8.96
CA LYS A 162 9.99 4.70 7.75
C LYS A 162 10.25 3.80 6.55
N SER A 163 11.51 3.46 6.28
CA SER A 163 11.88 2.63 5.13
C SER A 163 11.31 1.20 5.20
N ILE A 164 11.34 0.58 6.38
CA ILE A 164 10.83 -0.79 6.59
C ILE A 164 9.30 -0.77 6.49
N VAL A 165 8.66 0.13 7.23
CA VAL A 165 7.21 0.30 7.24
C VAL A 165 6.68 0.64 5.85
N ALA A 166 7.36 1.50 5.09
CA ALA A 166 6.98 1.84 3.73
C ALA A 166 6.98 0.62 2.80
N LYS A 167 8.01 -0.23 2.89
CA LYS A 167 8.09 -1.47 2.10
C LYS A 167 6.95 -2.41 2.45
N ASP A 168 6.63 -2.57 3.74
CA ASP A 168 5.56 -3.46 4.18
C ASP A 168 4.19 -2.98 3.72
N ILE A 169 3.89 -1.69 3.85
CA ILE A 169 2.65 -1.09 3.35
C ILE A 169 2.56 -1.27 1.83
N HIS A 170 3.63 -0.97 1.10
CA HIS A 170 3.65 -1.08 -0.36
C HIS A 170 3.42 -2.53 -0.82
N LEU A 171 4.05 -3.50 -0.14
CA LEU A 171 3.85 -4.91 -0.41
C LEU A 171 2.39 -5.32 -0.16
N LYS A 172 1.79 -4.90 0.97
CA LYS A 172 0.37 -5.17 1.28
C LYS A 172 -0.57 -4.58 0.21
N LEU A 173 -0.35 -3.33 -0.20
CA LEU A 173 -1.13 -2.70 -1.27
C LEU A 173 -0.98 -3.47 -2.60
N THR A 174 0.24 -3.92 -2.91
CA THR A 174 0.53 -4.72 -4.12
C THR A 174 -0.19 -6.06 -4.08
N GLN A 175 -0.19 -6.75 -2.94
CA GLN A 175 -0.91 -8.02 -2.76
C GLN A 175 -2.42 -7.84 -2.96
N LEU A 176 -3.01 -6.80 -2.39
CA LEU A 176 -4.44 -6.50 -2.58
C LEU A 176 -4.77 -6.18 -4.04
N TYR A 177 -3.93 -5.38 -4.67
CA TYR A 177 -4.03 -5.03 -6.09
C TYR A 177 -4.02 -6.28 -6.99
N LEU A 178 -3.03 -7.15 -6.82
CA LEU A 178 -2.93 -8.40 -7.57
C LEU A 178 -4.09 -9.36 -7.25
N GLY A 179 -4.53 -9.41 -5.99
CA GLY A 179 -5.69 -10.18 -5.56
C GLY A 179 -6.97 -9.77 -6.27
N TYR A 180 -7.21 -8.45 -6.37
CA TYR A 180 -8.34 -7.91 -7.11
C TYR A 180 -8.26 -8.25 -8.60
N LEU A 181 -7.13 -7.98 -9.25
CA LEU A 181 -6.96 -8.30 -10.68
C LEU A 181 -7.18 -9.79 -10.96
N SER A 182 -6.68 -10.66 -10.09
CA SER A 182 -6.90 -12.10 -10.21
C SER A 182 -8.39 -12.46 -10.12
N ARG A 183 -9.14 -11.86 -9.19
CA ARG A 183 -10.58 -12.11 -9.04
C ARG A 183 -11.36 -11.63 -10.25
N GLU A 184 -11.09 -10.42 -10.71
CA GLU A 184 -11.77 -9.82 -11.86
C GLU A 184 -11.56 -10.65 -13.14
N HIS A 185 -10.33 -11.12 -13.39
CA HIS A 185 -10.06 -11.99 -14.53
C HIS A 185 -10.86 -13.31 -14.46
N THR A 186 -11.01 -13.89 -13.28
CA THR A 186 -11.74 -15.16 -13.12
C THR A 186 -13.26 -15.02 -12.99
N ALA A 187 -13.79 -13.81 -12.89
CA ALA A 187 -15.20 -13.56 -12.57
C ALA A 187 -16.19 -14.18 -13.58
N LEU A 188 -15.80 -14.33 -14.86
CA LEU A 188 -16.62 -14.94 -15.91
C LEU A 188 -16.29 -16.41 -16.20
N ILE A 189 -15.29 -16.99 -15.52
CA ILE A 189 -14.86 -18.39 -15.74
C ILE A 189 -15.61 -19.34 -14.79
N GLY A 190 -16.19 -18.82 -13.71
CA GLY A 190 -16.94 -19.57 -12.70
C GLY A 190 -18.47 -19.49 -12.80
N SER A 191 -19.00 -18.92 -13.88
CA SER A 191 -20.45 -18.78 -14.17
C SER A 191 -20.88 -19.68 -15.31
#